data_AF-A0A2Z5USS0-F1
#
_entry.id   AF-A0A2Z5USS0-F1
#
_cell.length_a   1.000
_cell.length_b   1.000
_cell.length_c   1.000
_cell.angle_alpha   90.00
_cell.angle_beta   90.00
_cell.angle_gamma   90.00
#
_symmetry.space_group_name_H-M   'P 1'
#
loop_
_entity.id
_entity.type
_entity.pdbx_description
1 polymer ?
#
loop_
_entity_poly.entity_id
_entity_poly.type
_entity_poly.pdbx_seq_one_letter_code
_entity_poly.pdbx_strand_id
1 'polypeptide(L)'
;MNGTIETADQQFDLVIKGVLVGTFDLTLRHSLTRAAAAAADHNSPTSLSWNEARSLVAREDLLGRTMRIWRSTADPTEFQVEID
;
A
#
# COMPACT_ATOMS: atom_id res chain seq x y z
N MET A 1 -13.48 1.44 -23.31
CA MET A 1 -12.61 2.51 -22.74
C MET A 1 -11.38 1.84 -22.16
N ASN A 2 -10.19 2.11 -22.69
CA ASN A 2 -8.95 1.69 -22.04
C ASN A 2 -8.77 2.58 -20.82
N GLY A 3 -8.90 2.01 -19.62
CA GLY A 3 -8.74 2.79 -18.39
C GLY A 3 -7.28 3.19 -18.17
N THR A 4 -7.04 4.38 -17.63
CA THR A 4 -5.69 4.83 -17.26
C THR A 4 -5.34 4.27 -15.89
N ILE A 5 -4.25 3.51 -15.83
CA ILE A 5 -3.66 3.00 -14.59
C ILE A 5 -2.27 3.62 -14.47
N GLU A 6 -2.04 4.33 -13.38
CA GLU A 6 -0.73 4.83 -12.99
C GLU A 6 -0.09 3.82 -12.04
N THR A 7 1.21 3.59 -12.19
CA THR A 7 1.98 2.63 -11.39
C THR A 7 3.25 3.29 -10.89
N ALA A 8 3.61 3.05 -9.63
CA ALA A 8 4.85 3.49 -9.03
C ALA A 8 5.47 2.37 -8.20
N ASP A 9 6.76 2.13 -8.39
CA ASP A 9 7.57 1.23 -7.57
C ASP A 9 8.42 2.08 -6.62
N GLN A 10 8.37 1.77 -5.33
CA GLN A 10 9.08 2.54 -4.31
C GLN A 10 9.39 1.66 -3.09
N GLN A 11 10.47 2.00 -2.39
CA GLN A 11 10.83 1.37 -1.12
C GLN A 11 9.97 1.90 0.03
N PHE A 12 9.44 0.98 0.84
CA PHE A 12 8.70 1.28 2.05
C PHE A 12 9.28 0.55 3.25
N ASP A 13 9.43 1.27 4.36
CA ASP A 13 9.61 0.64 5.66
C ASP A 13 8.31 -0.04 6.07
N LEU A 14 8.39 -1.33 6.33
CA LEU A 14 7.25 -2.13 6.77
C LEU A 14 7.31 -2.30 8.29
N VAL A 15 6.26 -1.81 8.95
CA VAL A 15 6.06 -1.96 10.40
C VAL A 15 4.85 -2.84 10.65
N ILE A 16 5.01 -3.89 11.44
CA ILE A 16 3.93 -4.81 11.80
C ILE A 16 3.86 -4.88 13.33
N LYS A 17 2.71 -4.54 13.91
CA LYS A 17 2.48 -4.55 15.37
C LYS A 17 3.54 -3.73 16.12
N GLY A 18 3.90 -2.57 15.57
CA GLY A 18 4.90 -1.66 16.13
C GLY A 18 6.37 -2.06 15.93
N VAL A 19 6.65 -3.16 15.21
CA VAL A 19 8.02 -3.64 14.94
C VAL A 19 8.40 -3.39 13.49
N LEU A 20 9.51 -2.69 13.25
CA LEU A 20 10.12 -2.59 11.91
C LEU A 20 10.62 -3.96 11.47
N VAL A 21 10.01 -4.52 10.42
CA VAL A 21 10.38 -5.84 9.88
C VAL A 21 11.37 -5.74 8.72
N GLY A 22 11.51 -4.55 8.12
CA GLY A 22 12.47 -4.27 7.06
C GLY A 22 11.93 -3.27 6.03
N THR A 23 12.73 -3.01 5.00
CA THR A 23 12.40 -2.12 3.89
C THR A 23 12.20 -2.95 2.62
N PHE A 24 11.11 -2.73 1.90
CA PHE A 24 10.74 -3.55 0.74
C PHE A 24 10.30 -2.69 -0.45
N ASP A 25 10.64 -3.14 -1.66
CA ASP A 25 10.10 -2.58 -2.90
C ASP A 25 8.63 -3.00 -3.07
N LEU A 26 7.72 -2.02 -2.93
CA LEU A 26 6.29 -2.22 -3.13
C LEU A 26 5.83 -1.50 -4.40
N THR A 27 4.80 -2.04 -5.04
CA THR A 27 4.20 -1.42 -6.22
C THR A 27 2.83 -0.84 -5.86
N LEU A 28 2.68 0.47 -5.96
CA LEU A 28 1.37 1.12 -5.94
C LEU A 28 0.79 1.19 -7.35
N ARG A 29 -0.50 0.90 -7.46
CA ARG A 29 -1.27 1.12 -8.68
C ARG A 29 -2.49 1.95 -8.35
N HIS A 30 -2.75 2.97 -9.15
CA HIS A 30 -3.92 3.81 -9.04
C HIS A 30 -4.65 3.85 -10.38
N SER A 31 -5.93 3.48 -10.39
CA SER A 31 -6.77 3.56 -11.58
C SER A 31 -7.56 4.86 -11.57
N LEU A 32 -7.21 5.79 -12.46
CA LEU A 32 -7.94 7.06 -12.63
C LEU A 32 -9.38 6.83 -13.08
N THR A 33 -9.60 5.79 -13.90
CA THR A 33 -10.94 5.40 -14.35
C THR A 33 -11.80 4.89 -13.19
N ARG A 34 -11.24 4.07 -12.31
CA ARG A 34 -11.97 3.63 -11.10
C ARG A 34 -12.12 4.77 -10.10
N ALA A 35 -11.16 5.68 -10.00
CA ALA A 35 -11.26 6.83 -9.09
C ALA A 35 -12.50 7.69 -9.41
N ALA A 36 -12.80 7.90 -10.69
CA ALA A 36 -14.01 8.60 -11.11
C ALA A 36 -15.33 7.90 -10.70
N ALA A 37 -15.31 6.56 -10.57
CA ALA A 37 -16.46 5.74 -10.19
C ALA A 37 -16.49 5.32 -8.71
N ALA A 38 -15.39 5.58 -7.96
CA ALA A 38 -15.18 5.01 -6.62
C ALA A 38 -16.26 5.41 -5.60
N ALA A 39 -16.87 6.59 -5.77
CA ALA A 39 -17.96 7.05 -4.92
C ALA A 39 -19.22 6.16 -5.01
N ALA A 40 -19.42 5.45 -6.13
CA ALA A 40 -20.55 4.55 -6.35
C ALA A 40 -20.22 3.09 -6.03
N ASP A 41 -19.01 2.64 -6.37
CA ASP A 41 -18.64 1.22 -6.31
C ASP A 41 -18.10 0.79 -4.93
N HIS A 42 -17.89 1.72 -4.00
CA HIS A 42 -17.29 1.50 -2.68
C HIS A 42 -15.95 0.72 -2.69
N ASN A 43 -15.28 0.67 -3.84
CA ASN A 43 -14.02 -0.02 -4.03
C ASN A 43 -12.88 0.99 -4.12
N SER A 44 -11.75 0.68 -3.47
CA SER A 44 -10.55 1.51 -3.58
C SER A 44 -10.04 1.53 -5.03
N PRO A 45 -9.79 2.72 -5.62
CA PRO A 45 -9.13 2.84 -6.91
C PRO A 45 -7.62 2.56 -6.82
N THR A 46 -7.09 2.43 -5.61
CA THR A 46 -5.67 2.20 -5.31
C THR A 46 -5.45 0.79 -4.78
N SER A 47 -4.43 0.10 -5.32
CA SER A 47 -3.98 -1.22 -4.86
C SER A 47 -2.48 -1.22 -4.57
N LEU A 48 -2.05 -2.07 -3.65
CA LEU A 48 -0.66 -2.28 -3.26
C LEU A 48 -0.25 -3.73 -3.55
N SER A 49 0.83 -3.92 -4.30
CA SER A 49 1.47 -5.24 -4.47
C SER A 49 2.60 -5.39 -3.47
N TRP A 50 2.53 -6.46 -2.68
CA TRP A 50 3.49 -6.75 -1.60
C TRP A 50 4.82 -7.34 -2.07
N ASN A 51 4.90 -7.83 -3.32
CA ASN A 51 6.11 -8.41 -3.89
C ASN A 51 6.77 -9.42 -2.93
N GLU A 52 8.07 -9.23 -2.61
CA GLU A 52 8.81 -10.11 -1.70
C GLU A 52 8.33 -10.05 -0.24
N ALA A 53 7.68 -8.96 0.17
CA ALA A 53 7.12 -8.80 1.51
C ALA A 53 5.82 -9.62 1.74
N ARG A 54 5.29 -10.28 0.70
CA ARG A 54 4.00 -11.00 0.76
C ARG A 54 3.94 -12.00 1.92
N SER A 55 5.00 -12.76 2.16
CA SER A 55 5.03 -13.77 3.24
C SER A 55 4.97 -13.16 4.64
N LEU A 56 5.38 -11.90 4.80
CA LEU A 56 5.36 -11.17 6.07
C LEU A 56 3.97 -10.63 6.42
N VAL A 57 3.12 -10.39 5.41
CA VAL A 57 1.78 -9.82 5.57
C VAL A 57 0.66 -10.84 5.38
N ALA A 58 0.91 -11.93 4.66
CA ALA A 58 -0.05 -13.01 4.44
C ALA A 58 -0.17 -13.92 5.67
N ARG A 59 -0.53 -13.33 6.82
CA ARG A 59 -0.66 -14.01 8.11
C ARG A 59 -2.07 -13.81 8.65
N GLU A 60 -2.64 -14.88 9.20
CA GLU A 60 -4.01 -14.85 9.75
C GLU A 60 -4.15 -13.87 10.91
N ASP A 61 -3.09 -13.68 11.70
CA ASP A 61 -3.07 -12.79 12.86
C ASP A 61 -3.03 -11.29 12.52
N LEU A 62 -3.00 -10.96 11.23
CA LEU A 62 -3.11 -9.61 10.67
C LEU A 62 -4.49 -9.32 10.05
N LEU A 63 -5.39 -10.30 10.00
CA LEU A 63 -6.76 -10.07 9.56
C LEU A 63 -7.52 -9.18 10.55
N GLY A 64 -8.36 -8.29 10.02
CA GLY A 64 -9.11 -7.32 10.82
C GLY A 64 -8.29 -6.16 11.39
N ARG A 65 -6.97 -6.11 11.11
CA ARG A 65 -6.11 -4.99 11.47
C ARG A 65 -6.24 -3.83 10.49
N THR A 66 -5.80 -2.65 10.91
CA THR A 66 -5.76 -1.46 10.06
C THR A 66 -4.38 -1.30 9.45
N MET A 67 -4.32 -1.19 8.13
CA MET A 67 -3.11 -0.80 7.40
C MET A 67 -3.13 0.70 7.12
N ARG A 68 -2.00 1.37 7.37
CA ARG A 68 -1.77 2.77 7.01
C ARG A 68 -0.55 2.85 6.10
N ILE A 69 -0.59 3.77 5.15
CA ILE A 69 0.51 4.06 4.23
C ILE A 69 0.69 5.58 4.18
N TRP A 70 1.91 6.05 4.35
CA TRP A 70 2.22 7.48 4.30
C TRP A 70 3.64 7.74 3.84
N ARG A 71 3.86 8.99 3.42
CA ARG A 71 5.18 9.56 3.19
C ARG A 71 5.61 10.33 4.44
N SER A 72 6.87 10.22 4.83
CA SER A 72 7.40 10.99 5.95
C SER A 72 7.29 12.50 5.68
N THR A 73 6.96 13.26 6.73
CA THR A 73 6.94 14.72 6.67
C THR A 73 8.31 15.34 6.93
N ALA A 74 9.23 14.56 7.51
CA ALA A 74 10.60 14.98 7.78
C ALA A 74 11.51 14.77 6.56
N ASP A 75 11.34 13.64 5.86
CA ASP A 75 12.03 13.33 4.60
C ASP A 75 11.02 12.84 3.55
N PRO A 76 10.78 13.59 2.46
CA PRO A 76 9.81 13.20 1.44
C PRO A 76 10.27 12.02 0.55
N THR A 77 11.49 11.53 0.73
CA THR A 77 11.99 10.32 0.06
C THR A 77 11.69 9.05 0.84
N GLU A 78 11.29 9.19 2.11
CA GLU A 78 10.95 8.06 2.98
C GLU A 78 9.44 7.79 2.98
N PHE A 79 9.11 6.51 2.89
CA PHE A 79 7.74 6.03 2.88
C PHE A 79 7.58 4.86 3.83
N GLN A 80 6.42 4.76 4.48
CA GLN A 80 6.15 3.74 5.47
C GLN A 80 4.78 3.09 5.22
N VAL A 81 4.74 1.78 5.44
CA VAL A 81 3.51 1.00 5.58
C VAL A 81 3.49 0.42 6.99
N GLU A 82 2.38 0.61 7.70
CA GLU A 82 2.17 0.06 9.03
C GLU A 82 0.89 -0.79 9.08
N ILE A 83 0.97 -1.95 9.73
CA ILE A 83 -0.19 -2.79 10.08
C ILE A 83 -0.20 -2.91 11.62
N ASP A 84 -1.22 -2.32 12.26
CA ASP A 84 -1.42 -2.30 13.73
C ASP A 84 -1.77 -3.67 14.33
#